data_AF-A0A1C5LRJ0-F1
#
_entry.id   AF-A0A1C5LRJ0-F1
#
_cell.length_a   1.000
_cell.length_b   1.000
_cell.length_c   1.000
_cell.angle_alpha   90.00
_cell.angle_beta   90.00
_cell.angle_gamma   90.00
#
_symmetry.space_group_name_H-M   'P 1'
#
loop_
_entity.id
_entity.type
_entity.pdbx_description
1 polymer ?
#
loop_
_entity_poly.entity_id
_entity_poly.type
_entity_poly.pdbx_seq_one_letter_code
_entity_poly.pdbx_strand_id
1 'polypeptide(L)'
;MLNKIKYILFLFILINLVGCESKEITLDDSNITKEETLNVNKEPIFSYSDIPSEIKEKMIGCSMPEDEPIKFESLSYLKLSYYGFDDKTHIGEMIVNKEVAAEVVDIFKELYEAKYPIEKINLIDEYNADDELSMQDNNTSSFCYRTIAGTDKISNHGKGVAIDINPLYNPHVNTSTNKVNPTTATKFIDRNNLITGMIVENDPCYNAFVKRGWTWGGYWKNPDYQHFEKNINN
;
A
#
# COMPACT_ATOMS: atom_id res chain seq x y z
N MET A 1 41.44 -42.54 -50.25
CA MET A 1 41.74 -43.43 -49.11
C MET A 1 42.59 -42.66 -48.12
N LEU A 2 42.12 -42.58 -46.85
CA LEU A 2 42.87 -42.26 -45.61
C LEU A 2 43.59 -40.88 -45.55
N ASN A 3 43.70 -40.14 -44.44
CA ASN A 3 43.20 -40.25 -43.08
C ASN A 3 43.39 -38.86 -42.41
N LYS A 4 42.63 -38.64 -41.34
CA LYS A 4 42.71 -37.51 -40.38
C LYS A 4 44.12 -37.35 -39.77
N ILE A 5 44.43 -36.17 -39.19
CA ILE A 5 44.80 -35.97 -37.76
C ILE A 5 45.16 -34.50 -37.46
N LYS A 6 44.74 -34.07 -36.26
CA LYS A 6 44.92 -32.76 -35.59
C LYS A 6 46.33 -32.57 -34.98
N TYR A 7 46.61 -31.32 -34.58
CA TYR A 7 47.38 -30.84 -33.40
C TYR A 7 48.59 -29.94 -33.67
N ILE A 8 48.35 -28.64 -33.44
CA ILE A 8 49.08 -27.69 -32.57
C ILE A 8 50.60 -27.90 -32.39
N LEU A 9 51.37 -26.90 -32.81
CA LEU A 9 52.61 -26.55 -32.11
C LEU A 9 52.88 -25.04 -32.18
N PHE A 10 52.92 -24.41 -31.00
CA PHE A 10 53.32 -23.04 -30.75
C PHE A 10 54.86 -22.95 -30.82
N LEU A 11 55.42 -22.00 -31.57
CA LEU A 11 56.81 -21.60 -31.37
C LEU A 11 56.98 -20.10 -31.63
N PHE A 12 57.21 -19.38 -30.53
CA PHE A 12 57.58 -17.97 -30.47
C PHE A 12 59.09 -17.83 -30.68
N ILE A 13 59.57 -17.07 -31.68
CA ILE A 13 60.93 -16.47 -31.68
C ILE A 13 60.93 -15.08 -32.33
N LEU A 14 61.17 -14.10 -31.44
CA LEU A 14 61.86 -12.79 -31.50
C LEU A 14 61.85 -11.85 -32.74
N ILE A 15 61.24 -10.69 -32.49
CA ILE A 15 61.76 -9.29 -32.53
C ILE A 15 62.41 -8.76 -33.83
N ASN A 16 61.79 -7.72 -34.40
CA ASN A 16 62.47 -6.47 -34.77
C ASN A 16 61.50 -5.27 -34.73
N LEU A 17 62.02 -4.16 -34.21
CA LEU A 17 61.33 -2.92 -33.86
C LEU A 17 60.77 -2.16 -35.08
N VAL A 18 59.56 -1.62 -34.98
CA VAL A 18 59.24 -0.20 -35.29
C VAL A 18 58.06 0.21 -34.40
N GLY A 19 58.20 1.35 -33.73
CA GLY A 19 57.27 1.83 -32.71
C GLY A 19 55.85 2.13 -33.21
N CYS A 20 54.88 1.75 -32.37
CA CYS A 20 53.61 2.42 -32.26
C CYS A 20 53.26 2.42 -30.77
N GLU A 21 52.95 3.60 -30.25
CA GLU A 21 52.78 3.93 -28.85
C GLU A 21 51.52 3.25 -28.29
N SER A 22 51.67 2.09 -27.64
CA SER A 22 50.57 1.46 -26.91
C SER A 22 50.42 2.14 -25.55
N LYS A 23 49.38 2.97 -25.39
CA LYS A 23 48.89 3.35 -24.07
C LYS A 23 48.42 2.09 -23.35
N GLU A 24 49.13 1.69 -22.31
CA GLU A 24 48.63 0.79 -21.28
C GLU A 24 47.38 1.43 -20.67
N ILE A 25 46.21 0.85 -20.93
CA ILE A 25 45.04 1.07 -20.09
C ILE A 25 45.16 0.05 -18.97
N THR A 26 45.69 0.53 -17.84
CA THR A 26 45.57 -0.15 -16.55
C THR A 26 44.09 -0.18 -16.17
N LEU A 27 43.48 -1.36 -16.18
CA LEU A 27 42.17 -1.58 -15.57
C LEU A 27 42.38 -1.55 -14.04
N ASP A 28 42.01 -0.43 -13.44
CA ASP A 28 41.92 -0.25 -11.99
C ASP A 28 40.53 -0.76 -11.53
N ASP A 29 40.55 -1.83 -10.73
CA ASP A 29 39.41 -2.54 -10.13
C ASP A 29 38.72 -1.73 -9.00
N SER A 30 38.39 -0.47 -9.24
CA SER A 30 37.80 0.36 -8.20
C SER A 30 36.90 1.49 -8.70
N ASN A 31 35.86 1.19 -9.48
CA ASN A 31 34.65 2.04 -9.58
C ASN A 31 33.46 1.33 -10.26
N ILE A 32 33.02 0.22 -9.69
CA ILE A 32 31.64 -0.26 -9.91
C ILE A 32 30.77 0.43 -8.86
N THR A 33 30.22 1.59 -9.23
CA THR A 33 29.13 2.22 -8.50
C THR A 33 27.95 1.25 -8.46
N LYS A 34 27.78 0.60 -7.31
CA LYS A 34 26.56 -0.13 -6.93
C LYS A 34 25.42 0.86 -6.71
N GLU A 35 24.83 1.37 -7.78
CA GLU A 35 23.53 2.06 -7.71
C GLU A 35 22.84 2.14 -9.08
N GLU A 36 22.89 1.05 -9.84
CA GLU A 36 21.79 0.70 -10.73
C GLU A 36 20.96 -0.35 -10.00
N THR A 37 20.02 0.13 -9.17
CA THR A 37 18.98 -0.73 -8.63
C THR A 37 18.22 -1.32 -9.81
N LEU A 38 18.49 -2.61 -10.03
CA LEU A 38 17.79 -3.47 -10.97
C LEU A 38 16.29 -3.20 -10.85
N ASN A 39 15.75 -2.55 -11.88
CA ASN A 39 14.34 -2.33 -12.09
C ASN A 39 13.72 -3.68 -12.50
N VAL A 40 13.70 -4.63 -11.56
CA VAL A 40 12.94 -5.86 -11.70
C VAL A 40 11.50 -5.44 -11.49
N ASN A 41 10.72 -5.40 -12.57
CA ASN A 41 9.27 -5.44 -12.50
C ASN A 41 8.89 -6.69 -11.69
N LYS A 42 8.76 -6.55 -10.37
CA LYS A 42 8.12 -7.56 -9.54
C LYS A 42 6.65 -7.53 -9.91
N GLU A 43 6.11 -8.70 -10.24
CA GLU A 43 4.68 -8.89 -10.44
C GLU A 43 3.90 -8.28 -9.25
N PRO A 44 2.74 -7.65 -9.50
CA PRO A 44 1.94 -7.06 -8.44
C PRO A 44 1.48 -8.12 -7.43
N ILE A 45 1.41 -7.74 -6.16
CA ILE A 45 1.13 -8.64 -5.04
C ILE A 45 -0.28 -8.36 -4.51
N PHE A 46 -1.07 -9.42 -4.40
CA PHE A 46 -2.43 -9.40 -3.87
C PHE A 46 -2.63 -10.65 -3.04
N SER A 47 -2.35 -10.56 -1.74
CA SER A 47 -2.35 -11.71 -0.86
C SER A 47 -2.86 -11.37 0.53
N TYR A 48 -3.42 -12.36 1.21
CA TYR A 48 -3.81 -12.30 2.61
C TYR A 48 -3.30 -13.55 3.34
N SER A 49 -2.97 -13.40 4.62
CA SER A 49 -2.49 -14.48 5.49
C SER A 49 -2.96 -14.29 6.93
N ASP A 50 -2.63 -15.25 7.80
CA ASP A 50 -2.61 -14.97 9.24
C ASP A 50 -1.56 -13.89 9.54
N ILE A 51 -1.76 -13.16 10.64
CA ILE A 51 -0.89 -12.05 11.04
C ILE A 51 0.47 -12.59 11.52
N PRO A 52 1.60 -12.21 10.90
CA PRO A 52 2.94 -12.63 11.33
C PRO A 52 3.25 -12.18 12.76
N SER A 53 4.07 -12.93 13.50
CA SER A 53 4.38 -12.63 14.91
C SER A 53 4.99 -11.24 15.09
N GLU A 54 5.86 -10.81 14.19
CA GLU A 54 6.48 -9.49 14.21
C GLU A 54 5.46 -8.35 14.02
N ILE A 55 4.37 -8.62 13.29
CA ILE A 55 3.26 -7.66 13.14
C ILE A 55 2.38 -7.68 14.38
N LYS A 56 2.11 -8.85 14.97
CA LYS A 56 1.37 -8.93 16.26
C LYS A 56 2.08 -8.14 17.36
N GLU A 57 3.40 -8.28 17.47
CA GLU A 57 4.22 -7.54 18.45
C GLU A 57 4.14 -6.02 18.27
N LYS A 58 4.05 -5.53 17.02
CA LYS A 58 3.82 -4.10 16.75
C LYS A 58 2.42 -3.63 17.13
N MET A 59 1.41 -4.49 16.98
CA MET A 59 0.00 -4.14 17.21
C MET A 59 -0.36 -4.07 18.69
N ILE A 60 0.20 -4.96 19.54
CA ILE A 60 -0.13 -5.05 20.97
C ILE A 60 0.28 -3.76 21.70
N GLY A 61 -0.67 -3.17 22.44
CA GLY A 61 -0.50 -1.88 23.11
C GLY A 61 -0.61 -0.67 22.16
N CYS A 62 -0.92 -0.90 20.89
CA CYS A 62 -1.05 0.11 19.84
C CYS A 62 -2.43 -0.02 19.16
N SER A 63 -2.50 -0.52 17.92
CA SER A 63 -3.78 -0.77 17.23
C SER A 63 -4.61 -1.91 17.84
N MET A 64 -4.00 -2.77 18.65
CA MET A 64 -4.64 -3.81 19.46
C MET A 64 -4.32 -3.57 20.95
N PRO A 65 -5.31 -3.42 21.84
CA PRO A 65 -5.06 -3.31 23.27
C PRO A 65 -4.34 -4.54 23.85
N GLU A 66 -3.64 -4.35 24.98
CA GLU A 66 -2.86 -5.42 25.65
C GLU A 66 -3.72 -6.61 26.08
N ASP A 67 -5.01 -6.40 26.36
CA ASP A 67 -5.95 -7.45 26.75
C ASP A 67 -6.59 -8.19 25.55
N GLU A 68 -6.18 -7.86 24.32
CA GLU A 68 -6.60 -8.50 23.07
C GLU A 68 -8.13 -8.70 22.99
N PRO A 69 -8.93 -7.61 23.04
CA PRO A 69 -10.39 -7.70 23.07
C PRO A 69 -10.98 -8.36 21.82
N ILE A 70 -10.19 -8.48 20.76
CA ILE A 70 -10.48 -9.26 19.57
C ILE A 70 -9.30 -10.19 19.30
N LYS A 71 -9.61 -11.44 18.95
CA LYS A 71 -8.61 -12.46 18.66
C LYS A 71 -7.88 -12.16 17.34
N PHE A 72 -6.56 -12.27 17.31
CA PHE A 72 -5.77 -12.16 16.08
C PHE A 72 -6.23 -13.13 14.98
N GLU A 73 -6.77 -14.31 15.33
CA GLU A 73 -7.28 -15.30 14.36
C GLU A 73 -8.54 -14.82 13.62
N SER A 74 -9.22 -13.79 14.14
CA SER A 74 -10.35 -13.14 13.47
C SER A 74 -9.93 -12.02 12.51
N LEU A 75 -8.63 -11.72 12.47
CA LEU A 75 -8.03 -10.73 11.58
C LEU A 75 -7.15 -11.41 10.53
N SER A 76 -6.82 -10.69 9.47
CA SER A 76 -5.93 -11.13 8.40
C SER A 76 -5.02 -9.98 7.99
N TYR A 77 -3.77 -10.34 7.70
CA TYR A 77 -2.77 -9.42 7.19
C TYR A 77 -2.69 -9.50 5.68
N LEU A 78 -2.76 -8.35 5.03
CA LEU A 78 -2.81 -8.20 3.58
C LEU A 78 -1.52 -7.54 3.10
N LYS A 79 -1.01 -8.02 1.96
CA LYS A 79 -0.04 -7.31 1.13
C LYS A 79 -0.70 -6.95 -0.19
N LEU A 80 -0.70 -5.66 -0.52
CA LEU A 80 -1.48 -5.09 -1.60
C LEU A 80 -0.59 -4.21 -2.48
N SER A 81 -0.51 -4.52 -3.77
CA SER A 81 0.01 -3.59 -4.75
C SER A 81 -1.00 -2.47 -5.00
N TYR A 82 -0.53 -1.23 -5.03
CA TYR A 82 -1.35 -0.05 -5.35
C TYR A 82 -0.63 0.87 -6.33
N TYR A 83 -1.42 1.67 -7.05
CA TYR A 83 -0.91 2.67 -7.98
C TYR A 83 -0.81 4.00 -7.25
N GLY A 84 0.39 4.58 -7.18
CA GLY A 84 0.65 5.83 -6.48
C GLY A 84 0.24 7.07 -7.28
N PHE A 85 0.14 8.21 -6.61
CA PHE A 85 0.03 9.52 -7.27
C PHE A 85 1.28 9.90 -8.09
N ASP A 86 2.39 9.18 -7.89
CA ASP A 86 3.63 9.29 -8.66
C ASP A 86 3.65 8.40 -9.91
N ASP A 87 2.50 7.84 -10.30
CA ASP A 87 2.30 6.96 -11.44
C ASP A 87 3.11 5.64 -11.38
N LYS A 88 3.52 5.20 -10.18
CA LYS A 88 4.28 3.96 -9.95
C LYS A 88 3.50 2.94 -9.13
N THR A 89 3.91 1.69 -9.28
CA THR A 89 3.44 0.60 -8.43
C THR A 89 4.20 0.60 -7.11
N HIS A 90 3.44 0.55 -6.02
CA HIS A 90 3.93 0.39 -4.67
C HIS A 90 3.34 -0.88 -4.05
N ILE A 91 3.85 -1.27 -2.88
CA ILE A 91 3.30 -2.35 -2.05
C ILE A 91 2.99 -1.74 -0.69
N GLY A 92 1.80 -2.04 -0.18
CA GLY A 92 1.38 -1.65 1.15
C GLY A 92 0.82 -2.81 1.93
N GLU A 93 0.53 -2.52 3.20
CA GLU A 93 0.17 -3.49 4.22
C GLU A 93 -1.13 -3.07 4.91
N MET A 94 -2.04 -4.01 5.12
CA MET A 94 -3.33 -3.72 5.76
C MET A 94 -3.77 -4.87 6.67
N ILE A 95 -4.40 -4.54 7.79
CA ILE A 95 -5.08 -5.51 8.66
C ILE A 95 -6.60 -5.33 8.49
N VAL A 96 -7.30 -6.42 8.23
CA VAL A 96 -8.76 -6.46 8.08
C VAL A 96 -9.33 -7.66 8.83
N ASN A 97 -10.65 -7.74 8.96
CA ASN A 97 -11.35 -8.91 9.44
C ASN A 97 -11.14 -10.08 8.46
N LYS A 98 -10.87 -11.27 8.98
CA LYS A 98 -10.60 -12.47 8.17
C LYS A 98 -11.75 -12.82 7.21
N GLU A 99 -12.99 -12.48 7.56
CA GLU A 99 -14.17 -12.72 6.72
C GLU A 99 -14.22 -11.85 5.46
N VAL A 100 -13.59 -10.66 5.48
CA VAL A 100 -13.55 -9.75 4.32
C VAL A 100 -12.21 -9.77 3.59
N ALA A 101 -11.21 -10.53 4.06
CA ALA A 101 -9.84 -10.46 3.55
C ALA A 101 -9.71 -10.73 2.03
N ALA A 102 -10.35 -11.79 1.55
CA ALA A 102 -10.34 -12.12 0.12
C ALA A 102 -11.05 -11.04 -0.71
N GLU A 103 -12.16 -10.51 -0.20
CA GLU A 103 -12.95 -9.48 -0.87
C GLU A 103 -12.19 -8.15 -0.96
N VAL A 104 -11.50 -7.76 0.11
CA VAL A 104 -10.64 -6.56 0.14
C VAL A 104 -9.47 -6.72 -0.83
N VAL A 105 -8.85 -7.89 -0.89
CA VAL A 105 -7.81 -8.16 -1.90
C VAL A 105 -8.34 -7.96 -3.33
N ASP A 106 -9.55 -8.44 -3.64
CA ASP A 106 -10.18 -8.22 -4.95
C ASP A 106 -10.52 -6.75 -5.22
N ILE A 107 -10.92 -6.00 -4.18
CA ILE A 107 -11.15 -4.55 -4.28
C ILE A 107 -9.86 -3.86 -4.70
N PHE A 108 -8.77 -4.05 -3.95
CA PHE A 108 -7.51 -3.35 -4.22
C PHE A 108 -6.86 -3.79 -5.54
N LYS A 109 -7.05 -5.04 -5.96
CA LYS A 109 -6.67 -5.49 -7.30
C LYS A 109 -7.39 -4.72 -8.40
N GLU A 110 -8.70 -4.53 -8.26
CA GLU A 110 -9.48 -3.73 -9.20
C GLU A 110 -9.08 -2.26 -9.21
N LEU A 111 -8.81 -1.66 -8.05
CA LEU A 111 -8.28 -0.29 -7.96
C LEU A 111 -6.93 -0.17 -8.68
N TYR A 112 -6.05 -1.14 -8.48
CA TYR A 112 -4.75 -1.18 -9.13
C TYR A 112 -4.87 -1.31 -10.66
N GLU A 113 -5.72 -2.20 -11.16
CA GLU A 113 -5.97 -2.39 -12.59
C GLU A 113 -6.60 -1.13 -13.23
N ALA A 114 -7.44 -0.42 -12.49
CA ALA A 114 -8.01 0.88 -12.89
C ALA A 114 -7.02 2.05 -12.76
N LYS A 115 -5.81 1.81 -12.22
CA LYS A 115 -4.84 2.86 -11.85
C LYS A 115 -5.45 3.96 -10.99
N TYR A 116 -6.37 3.58 -10.09
CA TYR A 116 -6.92 4.51 -9.12
C TYR A 116 -5.80 4.90 -8.13
N PRO A 117 -5.47 6.19 -8.00
CA PRO A 117 -4.31 6.60 -7.23
C PRO A 117 -4.59 6.54 -5.72
N ILE A 118 -3.68 5.87 -5.01
CA ILE A 118 -3.66 5.76 -3.56
C ILE A 118 -2.32 6.30 -3.08
N GLU A 119 -2.32 7.19 -2.09
CA GLU A 119 -1.08 7.82 -1.62
C GLU A 119 -0.17 6.80 -0.95
N LYS A 120 -0.71 6.06 0.02
CA LYS A 120 -0.02 4.99 0.73
C LYS A 120 -1.00 4.07 1.43
N ILE A 121 -0.54 2.86 1.74
CA ILE A 121 -1.26 1.87 2.55
C ILE A 121 -0.26 1.33 3.57
N ASN A 122 -0.25 1.95 4.75
CA ASN A 122 0.59 1.58 5.87
C ASN A 122 -0.29 1.14 7.04
N LEU A 123 0.23 0.23 7.86
CA LEU A 123 -0.40 -0.10 9.13
C LEU A 123 -0.48 1.15 10.00
N ILE A 124 -1.60 1.30 10.71
CA ILE A 124 -1.84 2.45 11.61
C ILE A 124 -0.81 2.50 12.76
N ASP A 125 -0.17 1.37 13.06
CA ASP A 125 0.88 1.24 14.06
C ASP A 125 2.13 2.08 13.74
N GLU A 126 2.39 2.36 12.46
CA GLU A 126 3.46 3.28 12.03
C GLU A 126 3.16 4.74 12.43
N TYR A 127 1.91 5.03 12.85
CA TYR A 127 1.45 6.30 13.40
C TYR A 127 1.11 6.20 14.90
N ASN A 128 1.55 5.14 15.60
CA ASN A 128 1.20 4.88 17.00
C ASN A 128 -0.33 4.83 17.26
N ALA A 129 -1.11 4.30 16.31
CA ALA A 129 -2.57 4.29 16.37
C ALA A 129 -3.23 5.68 16.44
N ASP A 130 -2.53 6.74 16.02
CA ASP A 130 -3.09 8.09 15.92
C ASP A 130 -3.78 8.31 14.55
N ASP A 131 -5.12 8.30 14.58
CA ASP A 131 -5.95 8.52 13.40
C ASP A 131 -5.65 9.88 12.74
N GLU A 132 -5.44 10.96 13.50
CA GLU A 132 -5.23 12.29 12.92
C GLU A 132 -3.90 12.35 12.16
N LEU A 133 -2.81 11.80 12.73
CA LEU A 133 -1.52 11.74 12.03
C LEU A 133 -1.60 10.90 10.75
N SER A 134 -2.28 9.75 10.82
CA SER A 134 -2.43 8.86 9.66
C SER A 134 -3.28 9.49 8.55
N MET A 135 -4.39 10.10 8.93
CA MET A 135 -5.28 10.78 7.98
C MET A 135 -4.61 12.00 7.35
N GLN A 136 -3.88 12.81 8.13
CA GLN A 136 -3.12 13.96 7.60
C GLN A 136 -2.06 13.55 6.59
N ASP A 137 -1.45 12.38 6.78
CA ASP A 137 -0.49 11.78 5.86
C ASP A 137 -1.16 10.99 4.72
N ASN A 138 -2.49 11.15 4.58
CA ASN A 138 -3.32 10.56 3.53
C ASN A 138 -3.23 9.02 3.45
N ASN A 139 -2.95 8.38 4.58
CA ASN A 139 -2.78 6.93 4.66
C ASN A 139 -4.13 6.20 4.52
N THR A 140 -4.22 5.31 3.54
CA THR A 140 -5.34 4.38 3.43
C THR A 140 -5.20 3.27 4.47
N SER A 141 -6.19 3.08 5.34
CA SER A 141 -6.08 2.19 6.49
C SER A 141 -7.41 1.49 6.83
N SER A 142 -7.35 0.48 7.70
CA SER A 142 -8.50 -0.35 8.11
C SER A 142 -8.50 -0.56 9.62
N PHE A 143 -7.89 -1.64 10.12
CA PHE A 143 -8.02 -2.03 11.52
C PHE A 143 -7.29 -1.07 12.46
N CYS A 144 -8.03 -0.56 13.44
CA CYS A 144 -7.52 0.13 14.62
C CYS A 144 -8.58 -0.06 15.72
N TYR A 145 -8.27 -0.82 16.76
CA TYR A 145 -9.23 -1.07 17.83
C TYR A 145 -9.53 0.21 18.60
N ARG A 146 -10.79 0.63 18.53
CA ARG A 146 -11.33 1.74 19.30
C ARG A 146 -12.84 1.63 19.40
N THR A 147 -13.41 2.28 20.41
CA THR A 147 -14.85 2.52 20.46
C THR A 147 -15.22 3.78 19.69
N ILE A 148 -16.48 3.89 19.28
CA ILE A 148 -17.02 5.12 18.71
C ILE A 148 -17.03 6.17 19.82
N ALA A 149 -16.52 7.37 19.51
CA ALA A 149 -16.39 8.47 20.47
C ALA A 149 -17.68 8.70 21.28
N GLY A 150 -17.55 8.68 22.61
CA GLY A 150 -18.67 8.87 23.54
C GLY A 150 -19.56 7.64 23.74
N THR A 151 -19.13 6.45 23.30
CA THR A 151 -19.88 5.19 23.45
C THR A 151 -18.95 4.02 23.80
N ASP A 152 -19.51 2.91 24.25
CA ASP A 152 -18.81 1.64 24.43
C ASP A 152 -18.91 0.71 23.21
N LYS A 153 -19.50 1.20 22.11
CA LYS A 153 -19.67 0.42 20.87
C LYS A 153 -18.35 0.40 20.11
N ILE A 154 -17.83 -0.80 19.85
CA ILE A 154 -16.63 -0.98 19.01
C ILE A 154 -16.90 -0.41 17.61
N SER A 155 -15.98 0.43 17.14
CA SER A 155 -15.95 0.98 15.79
C SER A 155 -15.88 -0.13 14.74
N ASN A 156 -16.34 0.12 13.52
CA ASN A 156 -16.16 -0.83 12.42
C ASN A 156 -14.68 -0.98 12.02
N HIS A 157 -13.86 0.07 12.18
CA HIS A 157 -12.39 -0.04 12.12
C HIS A 157 -11.86 -0.99 13.19
N GLY A 158 -12.38 -0.88 14.40
CA GLY A 158 -11.97 -1.76 15.50
C GLY A 158 -12.36 -3.22 15.30
N LYS A 159 -13.20 -3.56 14.31
CA LYS A 159 -13.54 -4.93 13.93
C LYS A 159 -12.84 -5.38 12.64
N GLY A 160 -12.11 -4.48 11.97
CA GLY A 160 -11.47 -4.73 10.67
C GLY A 160 -12.46 -4.81 9.49
N VAL A 161 -13.65 -4.21 9.61
CA VAL A 161 -14.69 -4.24 8.56
C VAL A 161 -15.00 -2.85 8.00
N ALA A 162 -14.11 -1.89 8.23
CA ALA A 162 -14.14 -0.57 7.62
C ALA A 162 -12.79 -0.24 7.01
N ILE A 163 -12.78 0.52 5.91
CA ILE A 163 -11.59 0.98 5.20
C ILE A 163 -11.77 2.45 4.87
N ASP A 164 -10.76 3.25 5.21
CA ASP A 164 -10.66 4.65 4.82
C ASP A 164 -9.69 4.80 3.64
N ILE A 165 -10.12 5.45 2.57
CA ILE A 165 -9.33 5.64 1.33
C ILE A 165 -8.93 7.10 1.16
N ASN A 166 -7.63 7.35 1.07
CA ASN A 166 -7.03 8.69 0.94
C ASN A 166 -7.73 9.74 1.86
N PRO A 167 -7.67 9.58 3.20
CA PRO A 167 -8.37 10.43 4.16
C PRO A 167 -8.22 11.95 3.96
N LEU A 168 -7.03 12.41 3.59
CA LEU A 168 -6.77 13.83 3.40
C LEU A 168 -7.62 14.39 2.26
N TYR A 169 -7.77 13.64 1.16
CA TYR A 169 -8.58 14.03 0.00
C TYR A 169 -10.07 13.72 0.16
N ASN A 170 -10.41 12.83 1.09
CA ASN A 170 -11.77 12.36 1.34
C ASN A 170 -12.16 12.55 2.81
N PRO A 171 -12.22 13.79 3.33
CA PRO A 171 -12.37 13.99 4.76
C PRO A 171 -13.75 13.60 5.29
N HIS A 172 -13.80 13.31 6.59
CA HIS A 172 -15.03 13.33 7.36
C HIS A 172 -15.44 14.78 7.68
N VAL A 173 -16.68 15.14 7.35
CA VAL A 173 -17.24 16.49 7.55
C VAL A 173 -18.41 16.43 8.52
N ASN A 174 -18.20 16.95 9.72
CA ASN A 174 -19.27 17.13 10.70
C ASN A 174 -19.98 18.47 10.47
N THR A 175 -21.06 18.43 9.70
CA THR A 175 -21.86 19.61 9.31
C THR A 175 -22.55 20.30 10.49
N SER A 176 -22.72 19.58 11.61
CA SER A 176 -23.35 20.14 12.82
C SER A 176 -22.38 20.99 13.66
N THR A 177 -21.07 20.75 13.53
CA THR A 177 -20.03 21.46 14.30
C THR A 177 -19.02 22.21 13.43
N ASN A 178 -19.14 22.10 12.11
CA ASN A 178 -18.16 22.58 11.12
C ASN A 178 -16.74 22.04 11.35
N LYS A 179 -16.61 20.85 11.96
CA LYS A 179 -15.33 20.16 12.12
C LYS A 179 -15.07 19.26 10.91
N VAL A 180 -13.81 19.24 10.48
CA VAL A 180 -13.32 18.40 9.39
C VAL A 180 -12.21 17.52 9.95
N ASN A 181 -12.21 16.23 9.63
CA ASN A 181 -11.13 15.31 9.98
C ASN A 181 -10.58 14.67 8.68
N PRO A 182 -9.26 14.69 8.45
CA PRO A 182 -8.27 15.36 9.30
C PRO A 182 -8.44 16.88 9.27
N THR A 183 -7.96 17.58 10.30
CA THR A 183 -8.14 19.03 10.46
C THR A 183 -7.52 19.86 9.31
N THR A 184 -6.55 19.27 8.61
CA THR A 184 -5.86 19.86 7.45
C THR A 184 -6.63 19.70 6.13
N ALA A 185 -7.74 18.95 6.11
CA ALA A 185 -8.47 18.61 4.89
C ALA A 185 -9.55 19.62 4.47
N THR A 186 -9.67 20.77 5.15
CA THR A 186 -10.71 21.78 4.85
C THR A 186 -10.75 22.20 3.36
N LYS A 187 -9.62 22.18 2.65
CA LYS A 187 -9.56 22.49 1.21
C LYS A 187 -10.20 21.45 0.29
N PHE A 188 -10.54 20.26 0.80
CA PHE A 188 -11.06 19.13 0.04
C PHE A 188 -12.55 18.85 0.29
N ILE A 189 -13.24 19.73 1.04
CA ILE A 189 -14.66 19.59 1.36
C ILE A 189 -15.58 19.92 0.18
N ASP A 190 -15.15 20.81 -0.73
CA ASP A 190 -15.97 21.23 -1.87
C ASP A 190 -15.93 20.16 -2.97
N ARG A 191 -16.96 19.32 -3.00
CA ARG A 191 -17.10 18.24 -3.99
C ARG A 191 -17.49 18.73 -5.39
N ASN A 192 -17.60 20.05 -5.62
CA ASN A 192 -17.71 20.61 -6.98
C ASN A 192 -16.34 20.86 -7.62
N ASN A 193 -15.27 20.90 -6.82
CA ASN A 193 -13.90 21.08 -7.31
C ASN A 193 -13.11 19.79 -7.12
N LEU A 194 -13.45 18.79 -7.96
CA LEU A 194 -12.86 17.47 -7.86
C LEU A 194 -11.39 17.48 -8.28
N ILE A 195 -10.57 16.83 -7.46
CA ILE A 195 -9.18 16.49 -7.79
C ILE A 195 -9.03 14.98 -7.85
N THR A 196 -7.98 14.52 -8.53
CA THR A 196 -7.59 13.11 -8.57
C THR A 196 -7.50 12.51 -7.16
N GLY A 197 -8.07 11.32 -6.99
CA GLY A 197 -8.08 10.59 -5.70
C GLY A 197 -9.25 10.91 -4.76
N MET A 198 -10.11 11.86 -5.14
CA MET A 198 -11.39 12.08 -4.47
C MET A 198 -12.42 11.03 -4.89
N ILE A 199 -13.09 10.43 -3.90
CA ILE A 199 -14.16 9.45 -4.11
C ILE A 199 -15.47 10.17 -4.45
N VAL A 200 -16.04 9.87 -5.61
CA VAL A 200 -17.38 10.30 -5.99
C VAL A 200 -18.23 9.12 -6.42
N GLU A 201 -19.54 9.30 -6.32
CA GLU A 201 -20.48 8.28 -6.76
C GLU A 201 -20.20 7.85 -8.21
N ASN A 202 -20.23 6.53 -8.42
CA ASN A 202 -19.94 5.85 -9.69
C ASN A 202 -18.49 5.93 -10.19
N ASP A 203 -17.54 6.45 -9.41
CA ASP A 203 -16.12 6.35 -9.76
C ASP A 203 -15.56 4.92 -9.57
N PRO A 204 -14.33 4.62 -10.03
CA PRO A 204 -13.75 3.29 -9.88
C PRO A 204 -13.63 2.81 -8.43
N CYS A 205 -13.31 3.70 -7.48
CA CYS A 205 -13.18 3.35 -6.08
C CYS A 205 -14.53 2.99 -5.47
N TYR A 206 -15.49 3.90 -5.60
CA TYR A 206 -16.87 3.68 -5.18
C TYR A 206 -17.43 2.36 -5.73
N ASN A 207 -17.30 2.11 -7.04
CA ASN A 207 -17.84 0.91 -7.67
C ASN A 207 -17.18 -0.37 -7.16
N ALA A 208 -15.87 -0.36 -6.92
CA ALA A 208 -15.15 -1.52 -6.42
C ALA A 208 -15.70 -1.97 -5.05
N PHE A 209 -16.01 -1.03 -4.16
CA PHE A 209 -16.61 -1.32 -2.86
C PHE A 209 -18.10 -1.68 -2.98
N VAL A 210 -18.90 -0.82 -3.59
CA VAL A 210 -20.38 -0.91 -3.52
C VAL A 210 -20.93 -2.12 -4.26
N LYS A 211 -20.32 -2.55 -5.38
CA LYS A 211 -20.77 -3.77 -6.08
C LYS A 211 -20.58 -5.04 -5.26
N ARG A 212 -19.73 -4.98 -4.23
CA ARG A 212 -19.49 -6.05 -3.26
C ARG A 212 -20.31 -5.86 -1.98
N GLY A 213 -21.26 -4.92 -1.96
CA GLY A 213 -22.18 -4.70 -0.85
C GLY A 213 -21.54 -3.99 0.36
N TRP A 214 -20.49 -3.20 0.14
CA TRP A 214 -20.02 -2.21 1.11
C TRP A 214 -20.90 -0.96 1.04
N THR A 215 -21.08 -0.27 2.16
CA THR A 215 -21.74 1.04 2.20
C THR A 215 -20.69 2.14 2.27
N TRP A 216 -20.94 3.25 1.59
CA TRP A 216 -20.06 4.42 1.59
C TRP A 216 -20.57 5.51 2.54
N GLY A 217 -19.68 6.04 3.37
CA GLY A 217 -19.97 7.10 4.35
C GLY A 217 -20.26 8.47 3.72
N GLY A 218 -19.94 8.67 2.44
CA GLY A 218 -20.23 9.90 1.72
C GLY A 218 -21.72 10.26 1.62
N TYR A 219 -22.62 9.30 1.85
CA TYR A 219 -24.08 9.54 1.88
C TYR A 219 -24.63 9.94 3.25
N TRP A 220 -23.82 9.94 4.30
CA TRP A 220 -24.29 10.27 5.64
C TRP A 220 -24.57 11.77 5.80
N LYS A 221 -25.41 12.12 6.77
CA LYS A 221 -25.72 13.54 7.11
C LYS A 221 -24.46 14.34 7.49
N ASN A 222 -23.54 13.68 8.17
CA ASN A 222 -22.16 14.14 8.34
C ASN A 222 -21.33 13.24 7.42
N PRO A 223 -21.05 13.66 6.18
CA PRO A 223 -20.40 12.80 5.19
C PRO A 223 -19.03 12.37 5.68
N ASP A 224 -18.76 11.07 5.60
CA ASP A 224 -17.43 10.50 5.80
C ASP A 224 -16.92 9.97 4.46
N TYR A 225 -16.30 10.85 3.66
CA TYR A 225 -16.01 10.54 2.26
C TYR A 225 -14.96 9.44 2.08
N GLN A 226 -14.08 9.25 3.06
CA GLN A 226 -13.04 8.23 3.08
C GLN A 226 -13.62 6.84 3.37
N HIS A 227 -14.73 6.78 4.10
CA HIS A 227 -15.14 5.59 4.83
C HIS A 227 -16.01 4.65 4.00
N PHE A 228 -15.58 3.39 3.91
CA PHE A 228 -16.41 2.27 3.49
C PHE A 228 -16.54 1.28 4.63
N GLU A 229 -17.73 0.70 4.82
CA GLU A 229 -17.94 -0.38 5.80
C GLU A 229 -18.77 -1.53 5.27
N LYS A 230 -18.52 -2.71 5.85
CA LYS A 230 -19.21 -3.96 5.56
C LYS A 230 -19.94 -4.47 6.80
N ASN A 231 -21.20 -4.83 6.63
CA ASN A 231 -21.90 -5.66 7.63
C ASN A 231 -21.59 -7.14 7.37
N ILE A 232 -21.00 -7.80 8.36
CA ILE A 232 -20.65 -9.23 8.33
C ILE A 232 -21.58 -10.10 9.19
N ASN A 233 -22.47 -9.48 9.98
CA ASN A 233 -23.47 -10.20 10.76
C ASN A 233 -24.70 -10.46 9.88
N ASN A 234 -24.73 -11.60 9.19
CA ASN A 234 -25.92 -12.12 8.50
C ASN A 234 -26.53 -13.30 9.28
#